data_AF-A0A2V7TUT6-F1
#
_entry.id   AF-A0A2V7TUT6-F1
#
_cell.length_a   1.000
_cell.length_b   1.000
_cell.length_c   1.000
_cell.angle_alpha   90.00
_cell.angle_beta   90.00
_cell.angle_gamma   90.00
#
_symmetry.space_group_name_H-M   'P 1'
#
loop_
_entity.id
_entity.type
_entity.pdbx_description
1 polymer ?
#
loop_
_entity_poly.entity_id
_entity_poly.type
_entity_poly.pdbx_seq_one_letter_code
_entity_poly.pdbx_strand_id
1 'polypeptide(L)'
;ETPLFLLLQIALWIIVDRAAPGGGASAAMPVAVVVLSVLARADGFVVPALAVIYLALAGRKREALWAGTALVATLAALVGWRLWYYGYPLPNTYYAKVSGPVGERLLEGMLQLLGIVLHAGILPHVAALLVAAAACLKMAAPPGAPRIRFEVFLGLGWLAYWLYVGGDVFAERMLLILLPIGILLLMDPTLFPLPERSALVVAGLAAFFQLLPLAVDTRFGYAIDRYDRWVALGRHLAQDRYAGRLLAVDAAGKIPFYSGLPVVDMLGLNDAHIAHLPAGYFEAGHNKYDPDYVLARQPDLIADWIDPRLDLRFGLTREKYEAGGFRLDFLVFTRKERPPDAVVDVTRLDQPSIVLLIRRGYRYALLSRRVDGVR
;
A
#
# COMPACT_ATOMS: atom_id res chain seq x y z
N GLU A 1 -7.82 9.72 -3.00
CA GLU A 1 -8.22 8.43 -2.39
C GLU A 1 -8.13 8.46 -0.86
N THR A 2 -6.94 8.53 -0.23
CA THR A 2 -6.79 8.44 1.24
C THR A 2 -7.66 9.42 2.04
N PRO A 3 -7.71 10.73 1.74
CA PRO A 3 -8.55 11.65 2.50
C PRO A 3 -10.05 11.34 2.38
N LEU A 4 -10.51 10.95 1.19
CA LEU A 4 -11.89 10.53 0.97
C LEU A 4 -12.23 9.30 1.82
N PHE A 5 -11.35 8.31 1.85
CA PHE A 5 -11.60 7.09 2.62
C PHE A 5 -11.61 7.36 4.14
N LEU A 6 -10.69 8.20 4.63
CA LEU A 6 -10.71 8.64 6.04
C LEU A 6 -12.05 9.31 6.41
N LEU A 7 -12.56 10.19 5.53
CA LEU A 7 -13.87 10.82 5.74
C LEU A 7 -15.01 9.80 5.78
N LEU A 8 -14.97 8.77 4.93
CA LEU A 8 -15.96 7.69 4.94
C LEU A 8 -15.89 6.84 6.22
N GLN A 9 -14.67 6.56 6.71
CA GLN A 9 -14.47 5.87 7.99
C GLN A 9 -15.04 6.68 9.16
N ILE A 10 -14.76 7.98 9.22
CA ILE A 10 -15.29 8.88 10.26
C ILE A 10 -16.82 9.02 10.14
N ALA A 11 -17.35 9.15 8.92
CA ALA A 11 -18.79 9.23 8.69
C ALA A 11 -19.50 7.96 9.18
N LEU A 12 -18.94 6.78 8.87
CA LEU A 12 -19.51 5.52 9.36
C LEU A 12 -19.43 5.41 10.87
N TRP A 13 -18.32 5.83 11.47
CA TRP A 13 -18.18 5.92 12.92
C TRP A 13 -19.28 6.78 13.56
N ILE A 14 -19.44 8.02 13.10
CA ILE A 14 -20.49 8.91 13.63
C ILE A 14 -21.88 8.31 13.46
N ILE A 15 -22.15 7.64 12.32
CA ILE A 15 -23.44 6.97 12.07
C ILE A 15 -23.68 5.83 13.06
N VAL A 16 -22.67 5.00 13.33
CA VAL A 16 -22.80 3.89 14.29
C VAL A 16 -23.05 4.42 15.70
N ASP A 17 -22.32 5.45 16.13
CA ASP A 17 -22.48 6.05 17.47
C ASP A 17 -23.81 6.78 17.65
N ARG A 18 -24.25 7.54 16.64
CA ARG A 18 -25.48 8.35 16.72
C ARG A 18 -26.76 7.57 16.58
N ALA A 19 -26.69 6.36 16.04
CA ALA A 19 -27.89 5.60 15.80
C ALA A 19 -28.42 5.05 17.14
N ALA A 20 -29.22 5.88 17.80
CA ALA A 20 -29.84 5.61 19.08
C ALA A 20 -30.98 4.58 18.93
N PRO A 21 -31.26 3.77 19.97
CA PRO A 21 -32.43 2.89 19.99
C PRO A 21 -33.71 3.72 19.78
N GLY A 22 -34.45 3.45 18.70
CA GLY A 22 -35.72 4.11 18.40
C GLY A 22 -35.62 5.46 17.67
N GLY A 23 -34.42 5.95 17.35
CA GLY A 23 -34.25 7.16 16.53
C GLY A 23 -34.59 6.89 15.06
N GLY A 24 -35.59 7.59 14.52
CA GLY A 24 -36.04 7.50 13.12
C GLY A 24 -35.05 8.05 12.09
N ALA A 25 -33.75 7.80 12.26
CA ALA A 25 -32.75 8.18 11.28
C ALA A 25 -32.98 7.40 9.98
N SER A 26 -33.04 8.12 8.86
CA SER A 26 -33.21 7.52 7.53
C SER A 26 -32.13 6.48 7.25
N ALA A 27 -32.54 5.25 6.91
CA ALA A 27 -31.64 4.16 6.52
C ALA A 27 -30.79 4.48 5.27
N ALA A 28 -31.12 5.54 4.54
CA ALA A 28 -30.43 5.93 3.31
C ALA A 28 -28.97 6.37 3.54
N MET A 29 -28.69 7.12 4.62
CA MET A 29 -27.35 7.66 4.88
C MET A 29 -26.32 6.56 5.26
N PRO A 30 -26.64 5.60 6.16
CA PRO A 30 -25.76 4.46 6.42
C PRO A 30 -25.48 3.63 5.17
N VAL A 31 -26.50 3.36 4.35
CA VAL A 31 -26.37 2.58 3.11
C VAL A 31 -25.44 3.28 2.12
N ALA A 32 -25.62 4.59 1.90
CA ALA A 32 -24.76 5.35 1.00
C ALA A 32 -23.28 5.32 1.44
N VAL A 33 -23.00 5.52 2.73
CA VAL A 33 -21.62 5.47 3.26
C VAL A 33 -21.02 4.07 3.12
N VAL A 34 -21.78 3.00 3.36
CA VAL A 34 -21.30 1.62 3.11
C VAL A 34 -20.95 1.42 1.64
N VAL A 35 -21.85 1.77 0.72
CA VAL A 35 -21.64 1.61 -0.73
C VAL A 35 -20.39 2.38 -1.18
N LEU A 36 -20.31 3.66 -0.82
CA LEU A 36 -19.17 4.52 -1.17
C LEU A 36 -17.85 4.01 -0.57
N SER A 37 -17.88 3.46 0.65
CA SER A 37 -16.68 2.85 1.25
C SER A 37 -16.17 1.70 0.42
N VAL A 38 -17.05 0.74 0.06
CA VAL A 38 -16.69 -0.43 -0.76
C VAL A 38 -16.18 -0.03 -2.14
N LEU A 39 -16.75 1.00 -2.76
CA LEU A 39 -16.36 1.45 -4.11
C LEU A 39 -15.12 2.35 -4.12
N ALA A 40 -14.83 3.07 -3.03
CA ALA A 40 -13.70 3.98 -2.97
C ALA A 40 -12.33 3.28 -2.93
N ARG A 41 -12.28 2.05 -2.39
CA ARG A 41 -11.04 1.28 -2.19
C ARG A 41 -11.25 -0.22 -2.23
N ALA A 42 -10.20 -0.96 -2.62
CA ALA A 42 -10.22 -2.42 -2.66
C ALA A 42 -10.53 -3.08 -1.30
N ASP A 43 -10.09 -2.46 -0.21
CA ASP A 43 -10.30 -2.87 1.18
C ASP A 43 -11.39 -2.07 1.90
N GLY A 44 -12.14 -1.26 1.14
CA GLY A 44 -13.13 -0.35 1.69
C GLY A 44 -14.33 -1.02 2.34
N PHE A 45 -14.47 -2.34 2.18
CA PHE A 45 -15.48 -3.17 2.83
C PHE A 45 -15.18 -3.50 4.30
N VAL A 46 -13.91 -3.40 4.74
CA VAL A 46 -13.49 -3.82 6.08
C VAL A 46 -14.17 -2.99 7.17
N VAL A 47 -14.21 -1.67 7.01
CA VAL A 47 -14.83 -0.77 8.00
C VAL A 47 -16.35 -0.96 8.09
N PRO A 48 -17.11 -1.05 6.97
CA PRO A 48 -18.49 -1.53 6.99
C PRO A 48 -18.69 -2.90 7.63
N ALA A 49 -17.80 -3.87 7.38
CA ALA A 49 -17.91 -5.20 7.99
C ALA A 49 -17.76 -5.12 9.52
N LEU A 50 -16.79 -4.36 10.02
CA LEU A 50 -16.62 -4.10 11.46
C LEU A 50 -17.85 -3.41 12.05
N ALA A 51 -18.42 -2.42 11.36
CA ALA A 51 -19.65 -1.75 11.79
C ALA A 51 -20.84 -2.72 11.90
N VAL A 52 -21.04 -3.59 10.89
CA VAL A 52 -22.12 -4.59 10.89
C VAL A 52 -21.96 -5.58 12.05
N ILE A 53 -20.75 -6.09 12.26
CA ILE A 53 -20.44 -7.00 13.38
C ILE A 53 -20.74 -6.30 14.70
N TYR A 54 -20.27 -5.07 14.88
CA TYR A 54 -20.48 -4.31 16.10
C TYR A 54 -21.97 -4.05 16.38
N LEU A 55 -22.72 -3.59 15.38
CA LEU A 55 -24.17 -3.34 15.51
C LEU A 55 -24.92 -4.63 15.88
N ALA A 56 -24.56 -5.77 15.29
CA ALA A 56 -25.16 -7.05 15.64
C ALA A 56 -24.86 -7.45 17.10
N LEU A 57 -23.61 -7.30 17.55
CA LEU A 57 -23.19 -7.58 18.94
C LEU A 57 -23.85 -6.62 19.95
N ALA A 58 -24.11 -5.37 19.54
CA ALA A 58 -24.83 -4.38 20.33
C ALA A 58 -26.36 -4.61 20.34
N GLY A 59 -26.87 -5.69 19.74
CA GLY A 59 -28.30 -5.98 19.67
C GLY A 59 -29.10 -5.14 18.65
N ARG A 60 -28.41 -4.32 17.85
CA ARG A 60 -29.00 -3.38 16.88
C ARG A 60 -29.25 -4.05 15.54
N LYS A 61 -30.10 -5.09 15.57
CA LYS A 61 -30.32 -6.03 14.45
C LYS A 61 -30.84 -5.34 13.19
N ARG A 62 -31.68 -4.31 13.31
CA ARG A 62 -32.25 -3.61 12.15
C ARG A 62 -31.15 -2.88 11.38
N GLU A 63 -30.34 -2.09 12.08
CA GLU A 63 -29.24 -1.32 11.49
C GLU A 63 -28.14 -2.23 10.95
N ALA A 64 -27.82 -3.30 11.67
CA ALA A 64 -26.93 -4.35 11.19
C ALA A 64 -27.46 -5.00 9.90
N LEU A 65 -28.77 -5.26 9.81
CA LEU A 65 -29.40 -5.82 8.61
C LEU A 65 -29.32 -4.86 7.42
N TRP A 66 -29.64 -3.58 7.60
CA TRP A 66 -29.55 -2.59 6.51
C TRP A 66 -28.12 -2.40 6.02
N ALA A 67 -27.17 -2.18 6.94
CA ALA A 67 -25.76 -2.02 6.60
C ALA A 67 -25.17 -3.31 6.00
N GLY A 68 -25.53 -4.46 6.55
CA GLY A 68 -25.10 -5.78 6.06
C GLY A 68 -25.64 -6.09 4.67
N THR A 69 -26.91 -5.78 4.41
CA THR A 69 -27.52 -5.95 3.08
C THR A 69 -26.83 -5.04 2.06
N ALA A 70 -26.59 -3.77 2.40
CA ALA A 70 -25.87 -2.85 1.53
C ALA A 70 -24.44 -3.33 1.24
N LEU A 71 -23.73 -3.81 2.27
CA LEU A 71 -22.38 -4.35 2.14
C LEU A 71 -22.35 -5.56 1.20
N VAL A 72 -23.20 -6.56 1.47
CA VAL A 72 -23.26 -7.80 0.68
C VAL A 72 -23.70 -7.52 -0.75
N ALA A 73 -24.74 -6.71 -0.96
CA ALA A 73 -25.22 -6.38 -2.30
C ALA A 73 -24.15 -5.64 -3.12
N THR A 74 -23.44 -4.68 -2.50
CA THR A 74 -22.37 -3.93 -3.18
C THR A 74 -21.18 -4.83 -3.50
N LEU A 75 -20.76 -5.67 -2.55
CA LEU A 75 -19.68 -6.63 -2.77
C LEU A 75 -20.05 -7.67 -3.84
N ALA A 76 -21.27 -8.19 -3.82
CA ALA A 76 -21.75 -9.16 -4.81
C ALA A 76 -21.78 -8.53 -6.21
N ALA A 77 -22.27 -7.30 -6.34
CA ALA A 77 -22.25 -6.57 -7.61
C ALA A 77 -20.82 -6.32 -8.10
N LEU A 78 -19.92 -5.87 -7.21
CA LEU A 78 -18.53 -5.59 -7.55
C LEU A 78 -17.77 -6.87 -7.93
N VAL A 79 -17.93 -7.95 -7.17
CA VAL A 79 -17.33 -9.26 -7.46
C VAL A 79 -17.91 -9.85 -8.73
N GLY A 80 -19.22 -9.74 -8.96
CA GLY A 80 -19.87 -10.18 -10.20
C GLY A 80 -19.30 -9.45 -11.42
N TRP A 81 -19.13 -8.12 -11.33
CA TRP A 81 -18.46 -7.35 -12.38
C TRP A 81 -17.00 -7.77 -12.57
N ARG A 82 -16.24 -7.99 -11.48
CA ARG A 82 -14.84 -8.44 -11.56
C ARG A 82 -14.69 -9.82 -12.19
N LEU A 83 -15.58 -10.75 -11.87
CA LEU A 83 -15.60 -12.08 -12.48
C LEU A 83 -15.94 -11.98 -13.98
N TRP A 84 -16.88 -11.12 -14.36
CA TRP A 84 -17.23 -10.89 -15.75
C TRP A 84 -16.10 -10.21 -16.55
N TYR A 85 -15.42 -9.22 -15.96
CA TYR A 85 -14.43 -8.41 -16.66
C TYR A 85 -12.99 -8.99 -16.58
N TYR A 86 -12.55 -9.41 -15.39
CA TYR A 86 -11.18 -9.94 -15.16
C TYR A 86 -11.10 -11.47 -15.10
N GLY A 87 -12.22 -12.17 -14.85
CA GLY A 87 -12.21 -13.61 -14.57
C GLY A 87 -11.88 -13.99 -13.13
N TYR A 88 -11.62 -13.02 -12.25
CA TYR A 88 -11.23 -13.24 -10.85
C TYR A 88 -12.02 -12.34 -9.87
N PRO A 89 -12.27 -12.78 -8.63
CA PRO A 89 -13.05 -12.01 -7.66
C PRO A 89 -12.31 -10.78 -7.09
N LEU A 90 -10.97 -10.81 -7.12
CA LEU A 90 -10.09 -9.74 -6.63
C LEU A 90 -9.14 -9.30 -7.75
N PRO A 91 -8.61 -8.06 -7.71
CA PRO A 91 -7.64 -7.61 -8.71
C PRO A 91 -6.27 -8.27 -8.51
N ASN A 92 -5.47 -8.34 -9.58
CA ASN A 92 -4.08 -8.84 -9.55
C ASN A 92 -3.23 -8.20 -8.46
N THR A 93 -3.41 -6.91 -8.20
CA THR A 93 -2.70 -6.18 -7.13
C THR A 93 -2.89 -6.79 -5.75
N TYR A 94 -4.06 -7.38 -5.45
CA TYR A 94 -4.28 -8.13 -4.22
C TYR A 94 -3.47 -9.43 -4.23
N TYR A 95 -3.58 -10.23 -5.30
CA TYR A 95 -2.90 -11.52 -5.40
C TYR A 95 -1.36 -11.38 -5.41
N ALA A 96 -0.84 -10.30 -5.99
CA ALA A 96 0.58 -10.00 -6.02
C ALA A 96 1.10 -9.54 -4.64
N LYS A 97 0.36 -8.64 -3.95
CA LYS A 97 0.87 -7.99 -2.72
C LYS A 97 0.50 -8.70 -1.42
N VAL A 98 -0.71 -9.24 -1.32
CA VAL A 98 -1.21 -9.92 -0.13
C VAL A 98 -1.01 -11.42 -0.31
N SER A 99 0.25 -11.83 -0.27
CA SER A 99 0.68 -13.20 -0.56
C SER A 99 1.81 -13.63 0.39
N GLY A 100 2.20 -14.90 0.34
CA GLY A 100 3.24 -15.46 1.22
C GLY A 100 2.76 -15.84 2.62
N PRO A 101 3.66 -16.38 3.45
CA PRO A 101 3.32 -16.91 4.77
C PRO A 101 2.73 -15.85 5.70
N VAL A 102 1.60 -16.16 6.34
CA VAL A 102 0.90 -15.21 7.25
C VAL A 102 1.79 -14.75 8.40
N GLY A 103 2.64 -15.63 8.94
CA GLY A 103 3.56 -15.30 10.04
C GLY A 103 4.57 -14.22 9.65
N GLU A 104 5.15 -14.31 8.46
CA GLU A 104 6.07 -13.30 7.94
C GLU A 104 5.37 -11.96 7.69
N ARG A 105 4.13 -11.98 7.19
CA ARG A 105 3.32 -10.76 7.03
C ARG A 105 3.07 -10.06 8.35
N LEU A 106 2.66 -10.82 9.36
CA LEU A 106 2.39 -10.27 10.69
C LEU A 106 3.68 -9.70 11.31
N LEU A 107 4.82 -10.39 11.16
CA LEU A 107 6.10 -9.92 11.66
C LEU A 107 6.51 -8.61 10.98
N GLU A 108 6.50 -8.56 9.65
CA GLU A 108 6.85 -7.38 8.87
C GLU A 108 5.90 -6.21 9.18
N GLY A 109 4.59 -6.47 9.25
CA GLY A 109 3.61 -5.49 9.68
C GLY A 109 3.90 -4.95 11.09
N MET A 110 4.29 -5.79 12.04
CA MET A 110 4.66 -5.34 13.40
C MET A 110 5.93 -4.50 13.42
N LEU A 111 6.96 -4.88 12.67
CA LEU A 111 8.20 -4.11 12.56
C LEU A 111 7.92 -2.73 11.93
N GLN A 112 7.10 -2.67 10.88
CA GLN A 112 6.66 -1.42 10.28
C GLN A 112 5.82 -0.58 11.27
N LEU A 113 4.88 -1.20 11.99
CA LEU A 113 4.06 -0.49 12.98
C LEU A 113 4.94 0.16 14.06
N LEU A 114 5.93 -0.56 14.60
CA LEU A 114 6.85 -0.03 15.59
C LEU A 114 7.64 1.17 15.03
N GLY A 115 8.13 1.05 13.79
CA GLY A 115 8.80 2.16 13.09
C GLY A 115 7.89 3.38 12.93
N ILE A 116 6.65 3.18 12.47
CA ILE A 116 5.67 4.25 12.23
C ILE A 116 5.25 4.91 13.55
N VAL A 117 4.97 4.11 14.58
CA VAL A 117 4.56 4.60 15.91
C VAL A 117 5.59 5.58 16.47
N LEU A 118 6.88 5.27 16.31
CA LEU A 118 7.97 6.09 16.84
C LEU A 118 8.26 7.34 16.00
N HIS A 119 8.04 7.30 14.68
CA HIS A 119 8.50 8.37 13.76
C HIS A 119 7.38 9.20 13.12
N ALA A 120 6.14 8.70 13.08
CA ALA A 120 5.01 9.37 12.41
C ALA A 120 4.06 10.10 13.38
N GLY A 121 4.43 10.23 14.67
CA GLY A 121 3.65 10.97 15.66
C GLY A 121 2.39 10.26 16.17
N ILE A 122 2.14 9.01 15.77
CA ILE A 122 0.92 8.29 16.15
C ILE A 122 1.00 7.61 17.53
N LEU A 123 2.15 7.63 18.21
CA LEU A 123 2.36 6.95 19.49
C LEU A 123 1.30 7.28 20.57
N PRO A 124 1.01 8.56 20.89
CA PRO A 124 -0.02 8.88 21.89
C PRO A 124 -1.40 8.32 21.54
N HIS A 125 -1.73 8.27 20.25
CA HIS A 125 -3.01 7.81 19.74
C HIS A 125 -3.16 6.29 19.86
N VAL A 126 -2.11 5.53 19.52
CA VAL A 126 -2.08 4.08 19.70
C VAL A 126 -2.06 3.72 21.19
N ALA A 127 -1.31 4.44 22.02
CA ALA A 127 -1.30 4.23 23.46
C ALA A 127 -2.69 4.45 24.08
N ALA A 128 -3.38 5.54 23.70
CA ALA A 128 -4.74 5.81 24.14
C ALA A 128 -5.72 4.71 23.72
N LEU A 129 -5.60 4.20 22.48
CA LEU A 129 -6.39 3.06 22.00
C LEU A 129 -6.18 1.80 22.85
N LEU A 130 -4.93 1.47 23.19
CA LEU A 130 -4.62 0.29 24.01
C LEU A 130 -5.10 0.43 25.46
N VAL A 131 -5.00 1.63 26.05
CA VAL A 131 -5.56 1.93 27.38
C VAL A 131 -7.08 1.80 27.36
N ALA A 132 -7.75 2.37 26.36
CA ALA A 132 -9.19 2.28 26.19
C ALA A 132 -9.66 0.82 26.02
N ALA A 133 -8.91 0.02 25.25
CA ALA A 133 -9.17 -1.41 25.11
C ALA A 133 -9.07 -2.15 26.45
N ALA A 134 -8.01 -1.91 27.22
CA ALA A 134 -7.83 -2.50 28.54
C ALA A 134 -8.93 -2.05 29.54
N ALA A 135 -9.38 -0.80 29.47
CA ALA A 135 -10.46 -0.28 30.30
C ALA A 135 -11.81 -0.96 29.96
N CYS A 136 -12.14 -1.10 28.67
CA CYS A 136 -13.36 -1.81 28.24
C CYS A 136 -13.40 -3.27 28.71
N LEU A 137 -12.24 -3.92 28.85
CA LEU A 137 -12.15 -5.28 29.40
C LEU A 137 -12.39 -5.33 30.91
N LYS A 138 -12.17 -4.25 31.66
CA LYS A 138 -12.35 -4.21 33.12
C LYS A 138 -13.72 -3.68 33.54
N MET A 139 -14.34 -2.83 32.73
CA MET A 139 -15.63 -2.21 33.06
C MET A 139 -16.80 -3.17 32.82
N ALA A 140 -17.76 -3.16 33.74
CA ALA A 140 -19.04 -3.83 33.55
C ALA A 140 -19.88 -3.04 32.53
N ALA A 141 -20.40 -3.71 31.51
CA ALA A 141 -21.29 -3.09 30.54
C ALA A 141 -22.69 -2.92 31.16
N PRO A 142 -23.34 -1.75 31.00
CA PRO A 142 -24.76 -1.61 31.32
C PRO A 142 -25.60 -2.66 30.58
N PRO A 143 -26.73 -3.13 31.15
CA PRO A 143 -27.64 -4.04 30.46
C PRO A 143 -28.07 -3.46 29.10
N GLY A 144 -27.78 -4.18 28.02
CA GLY A 144 -28.13 -3.77 26.65
C GLY A 144 -27.15 -2.83 25.93
N ALA A 145 -26.04 -2.43 26.56
CA ALA A 145 -24.97 -1.67 25.91
C ALA A 145 -23.80 -2.59 25.51
N PRO A 146 -23.14 -2.35 24.36
CA PRO A 146 -21.92 -3.07 24.02
C PRO A 146 -20.81 -2.77 25.04
N ARG A 147 -20.08 -3.82 25.45
CA ARG A 147 -18.99 -3.71 26.44
C ARG A 147 -17.80 -2.89 25.94
N ILE A 148 -17.57 -2.90 24.64
CA ILE A 148 -16.47 -2.20 23.98
C ILE A 148 -17.10 -1.06 23.19
N ARG A 149 -16.51 0.14 23.27
CA ARG A 149 -16.94 1.30 22.47
C ARG A 149 -16.60 1.10 20.99
N PHE A 150 -17.38 1.71 20.08
CA PHE A 150 -17.21 1.42 18.66
C PHE A 150 -15.86 1.88 18.12
N GLU A 151 -15.38 3.04 18.52
CA GLU A 151 -14.07 3.58 18.13
C GLU A 151 -12.91 2.67 18.56
N VAL A 152 -13.03 2.01 19.72
CA VAL A 152 -12.04 1.03 20.20
C VAL A 152 -12.13 -0.23 19.34
N PHE A 153 -13.33 -0.74 19.09
CA PHE A 153 -13.56 -1.90 18.23
C PHE A 153 -13.05 -1.67 16.79
N LEU A 154 -13.37 -0.50 16.23
CA LEU A 154 -12.95 -0.06 14.90
C LEU A 154 -11.43 0.11 14.83
N GLY A 155 -10.83 0.80 15.79
CA GLY A 155 -9.38 1.02 15.84
C GLY A 155 -8.60 -0.29 15.92
N LEU A 156 -9.01 -1.21 16.81
CA LEU A 156 -8.38 -2.52 16.94
C LEU A 156 -8.60 -3.40 15.71
N GLY A 157 -9.82 -3.45 15.18
CA GLY A 157 -10.16 -4.24 14.00
C GLY A 157 -9.42 -3.76 12.75
N TRP A 158 -9.30 -2.45 12.58
CA TRP A 158 -8.55 -1.86 11.47
C TRP A 158 -7.04 -2.08 11.61
N LEU A 159 -6.50 -1.96 12.82
CA LEU A 159 -5.09 -2.28 13.10
C LEU A 159 -4.80 -3.76 12.82
N ALA A 160 -5.68 -4.66 13.26
CA ALA A 160 -5.56 -6.10 12.99
C ALA A 160 -5.61 -6.40 11.48
N TYR A 161 -6.47 -5.74 10.73
CA TYR A 161 -6.51 -5.85 9.26
C TYR A 161 -5.22 -5.35 8.61
N TRP A 162 -4.71 -4.19 9.03
CA TRP A 162 -3.46 -3.62 8.50
C TRP A 162 -2.25 -4.53 8.76
N LEU A 163 -2.20 -5.14 9.95
CA LEU A 163 -1.19 -6.15 10.28
C LEU A 163 -1.36 -7.42 9.45
N TYR A 164 -2.60 -7.89 9.27
CA TYR A 164 -2.91 -9.07 8.48
C TYR A 164 -2.42 -8.92 7.03
N VAL A 165 -2.56 -7.75 6.40
CA VAL A 165 -2.08 -7.54 5.03
C VAL A 165 -0.56 -7.36 4.93
N GLY A 166 0.13 -7.18 6.07
CA GLY A 166 1.58 -7.04 6.14
C GLY A 166 2.09 -5.61 6.02
N GLY A 167 1.27 -4.63 6.43
CA GLY A 167 1.63 -3.22 6.42
C GLY A 167 1.33 -2.49 5.11
N ASP A 168 1.97 -1.33 4.91
CA ASP A 168 1.82 -0.52 3.70
C ASP A 168 3.11 0.24 3.39
N VAL A 169 3.53 0.18 2.12
CA VAL A 169 4.77 0.83 1.65
C VAL A 169 4.73 2.36 1.76
N PHE A 170 3.54 2.96 1.93
CA PHE A 170 3.37 4.40 2.14
C PHE A 170 3.06 4.73 3.61
N ALA A 171 3.64 3.95 4.52
CA ALA A 171 3.72 4.22 5.94
C ALA A 171 2.34 4.42 6.60
N GLU A 172 2.13 5.54 7.29
CA GLU A 172 0.99 5.80 8.16
C GLU A 172 -0.34 6.08 7.43
N ARG A 173 -0.35 6.15 6.09
CA ARG A 173 -1.54 6.63 5.35
C ARG A 173 -2.81 5.82 5.62
N MET A 174 -2.67 4.52 5.90
CA MET A 174 -3.79 3.65 6.24
C MET A 174 -4.16 3.75 7.72
N LEU A 175 -3.25 4.20 8.58
CA LEU A 175 -3.44 4.31 10.02
C LEU A 175 -4.05 5.66 10.44
N LEU A 176 -4.38 6.54 9.49
CA LEU A 176 -4.88 7.89 9.79
C LEU A 176 -6.17 7.92 10.62
N ILE A 177 -7.03 6.89 10.53
CA ILE A 177 -8.23 6.78 11.36
C ILE A 177 -7.92 6.68 12.86
N LEU A 178 -6.71 6.21 13.21
CA LEU A 178 -6.26 6.13 14.61
C LEU A 178 -6.03 7.52 15.20
N LEU A 179 -5.78 8.55 14.39
CA LEU A 179 -5.60 9.92 14.88
C LEU A 179 -6.88 10.50 15.51
N PRO A 180 -8.03 10.63 14.79
CA PRO A 180 -9.24 11.16 15.41
C PRO A 180 -9.77 10.25 16.53
N ILE A 181 -9.60 8.92 16.42
CA ILE A 181 -9.91 7.99 17.53
C ILE A 181 -9.05 8.31 18.76
N GLY A 182 -7.73 8.38 18.58
CA GLY A 182 -6.79 8.66 19.66
C GLY A 182 -7.02 10.02 20.31
N ILE A 183 -7.31 11.07 19.52
CA ILE A 183 -7.64 12.40 20.05
C ILE A 183 -8.88 12.32 20.94
N LEU A 184 -9.96 11.67 20.49
CA LEU A 184 -11.17 11.52 21.29
C LEU A 184 -10.88 10.76 22.59
N LEU A 185 -10.11 9.66 22.52
CA LEU A 185 -9.77 8.85 23.69
C LEU A 185 -8.86 9.59 24.69
N LEU A 186 -7.91 10.40 24.20
CA LEU A 186 -7.06 11.24 25.05
C LEU A 186 -7.86 12.33 25.79
N MET A 187 -8.98 12.78 25.19
CA MET A 187 -9.88 13.76 25.80
C MET A 187 -10.93 13.13 26.72
N ASP A 188 -10.96 11.80 26.87
CA ASP A 188 -11.96 11.12 27.68
C ASP A 188 -11.60 11.12 29.17
N PRO A 189 -12.34 11.86 30.02
CA PRO A 189 -12.03 11.96 31.45
C PRO A 189 -12.26 10.65 32.21
N THR A 190 -13.02 9.70 31.65
CA THR A 190 -13.25 8.38 32.26
C THR A 190 -12.04 7.46 32.09
N LEU A 191 -11.26 7.66 31.02
CA LEU A 191 -10.02 6.94 30.77
C LEU A 191 -8.83 7.63 31.41
N PHE A 192 -8.81 8.96 31.36
CA PHE A 192 -7.73 9.80 31.86
C PHE A 192 -8.30 10.88 32.80
N PRO A 193 -8.55 10.57 34.09
CA PRO A 193 -9.04 11.53 35.08
C PRO A 193 -7.88 12.45 35.50
N LEU A 194 -7.47 13.32 34.59
CA LEU A 194 -6.33 14.19 34.75
C LEU A 194 -6.77 15.56 35.30
N PRO A 195 -6.08 16.11 36.32
CA PRO A 195 -6.19 17.52 36.66
C PRO A 195 -5.92 18.39 35.42
N GLU A 196 -6.50 19.59 35.34
CA GLU A 196 -6.40 20.49 34.19
C GLU A 196 -4.94 20.70 33.71
N ARG A 197 -4.00 20.86 34.66
CA ARG A 197 -2.56 21.00 34.36
C ARG A 197 -1.97 19.76 33.67
N SER A 198 -2.39 18.56 34.07
CA SER A 198 -1.94 17.30 33.47
C SER A 198 -2.59 17.07 32.10
N ALA A 199 -3.83 17.50 31.90
CA ALA A 199 -4.50 17.47 30.59
C ALA A 199 -3.77 18.35 29.56
N LEU A 200 -3.35 19.56 29.97
CA LEU A 200 -2.52 20.44 29.13
C LEU A 200 -1.17 19.81 28.77
N VAL A 201 -0.53 19.10 29.72
CA VAL A 201 0.72 18.36 29.44
C VAL A 201 0.48 17.24 28.44
N VAL A 202 -0.58 16.45 28.59
CA VAL A 202 -0.92 15.36 27.64
C VAL A 202 -1.24 15.92 26.26
N ALA A 203 -2.01 17.01 26.17
CA ALA A 203 -2.28 17.69 24.91
C ALA A 203 -0.99 18.25 24.27
N GLY A 204 -0.11 18.85 25.08
CA GLY A 204 1.20 19.34 24.64
C GLY A 204 2.11 18.22 24.13
N LEU A 205 2.13 17.06 24.81
CA LEU A 205 2.87 15.88 24.36
C LEU A 205 2.27 15.31 23.07
N ALA A 206 0.95 15.17 22.98
CA ALA A 206 0.28 14.71 21.77
C ALA A 206 0.59 15.63 20.57
N ALA A 207 0.51 16.95 20.77
CA ALA A 207 0.89 17.94 19.77
C ALA A 207 2.38 17.84 19.40
N PHE A 208 3.27 17.69 20.38
CA PHE A 208 4.71 17.50 20.14
C PHE A 208 4.97 16.28 19.25
N PHE A 209 4.41 15.11 19.59
CA PHE A 209 4.55 13.91 18.77
C PHE A 209 3.96 14.11 17.37
N GLN A 210 2.82 14.78 17.24
CA GLN A 210 2.18 15.04 15.95
C GLN A 210 3.00 16.00 15.06
N LEU A 211 3.73 16.94 15.67
CA LEU A 211 4.55 17.93 14.96
C LEU A 211 5.99 17.45 14.73
N LEU A 212 6.47 16.46 15.49
CA LEU A 212 7.81 15.89 15.37
C LEU A 212 8.18 15.50 13.93
N PRO A 213 7.30 14.83 13.14
CA PRO A 213 7.60 14.48 11.74
C PRO A 213 7.98 15.69 10.89
N LEU A 214 7.43 16.88 11.14
CA LEU A 214 7.78 18.07 10.37
C LEU A 214 9.26 18.47 10.51
N ALA A 215 9.90 18.09 11.62
CA ALA A 215 11.31 18.36 11.89
C ALA A 215 12.24 17.20 11.48
N VAL A 216 11.81 15.95 11.67
CA VAL A 216 12.70 14.77 11.52
C VAL A 216 12.49 13.99 10.22
N ASP A 217 11.33 14.13 9.59
CA ASP A 217 10.98 13.30 8.45
C ASP A 217 11.42 13.92 7.13
N THR A 218 12.42 13.28 6.53
CA THR A 218 12.99 13.68 5.23
C THR A 218 11.98 13.70 4.08
N ARG A 219 10.79 13.08 4.21
CA ARG A 219 9.71 13.17 3.22
C ARG A 219 9.22 14.61 3.02
N PHE A 220 9.27 15.45 4.07
CA PHE A 220 8.93 16.88 4.03
C PHE A 220 10.01 17.77 3.40
N GLY A 221 11.12 17.20 2.95
CA GLY A 221 12.12 17.89 2.12
C GLY A 221 11.61 18.19 0.71
N TYR A 222 10.51 18.93 0.57
CA TYR A 222 9.93 19.37 -0.70
C TYR A 222 10.80 20.42 -1.41
N ALA A 223 11.87 20.89 -0.77
CA ALA A 223 12.75 21.95 -1.26
C ALA A 223 13.81 21.51 -2.29
N ILE A 224 13.90 20.22 -2.63
CA ILE A 224 14.91 19.72 -3.58
C ILE A 224 14.22 19.31 -4.88
N ASP A 225 14.73 19.81 -6.00
CA ASP A 225 14.34 19.40 -7.35
C ASP A 225 14.42 17.86 -7.48
N ARG A 226 13.26 17.20 -7.53
CA ARG A 226 13.19 15.73 -7.42
C ARG A 226 13.48 15.11 -8.77
N TYR A 227 14.72 14.67 -8.96
CA TYR A 227 15.05 13.69 -9.99
C TYR A 227 14.22 12.42 -9.78
N ASP A 228 13.48 12.01 -10.81
CA ASP A 228 12.75 10.75 -10.84
C ASP A 228 13.29 9.87 -11.96
N ARG A 229 14.04 8.84 -11.56
CA ARG A 229 14.68 7.87 -12.46
C ARG A 229 13.70 7.16 -13.40
N TRP A 230 12.46 6.91 -12.94
CA TRP A 230 11.45 6.20 -13.73
C TRP A 230 10.88 7.12 -14.82
N VAL A 231 10.72 8.40 -14.50
CA VAL A 231 10.36 9.43 -15.49
C VAL A 231 11.50 9.63 -16.48
N ALA A 232 12.74 9.70 -16.02
CA ALA A 232 13.90 9.87 -16.88
C ALA A 232 14.04 8.72 -17.89
N LEU A 233 13.95 7.47 -17.43
CA LEU A 233 13.98 6.30 -18.30
C LEU A 233 12.76 6.25 -19.22
N GLY A 234 11.55 6.50 -18.71
CA GLY A 234 10.34 6.53 -19.53
C GLY A 234 10.42 7.54 -20.68
N ARG A 235 10.93 8.75 -20.40
CA ARG A 235 11.15 9.78 -21.44
C ARG A 235 12.27 9.41 -22.42
N HIS A 236 13.33 8.76 -21.96
CA HIS A 236 14.36 8.22 -22.86
C HIS A 236 13.78 7.17 -23.81
N LEU A 237 12.88 6.33 -23.31
CA LEU A 237 12.20 5.30 -24.09
C LEU A 237 11.07 5.83 -24.99
N ALA A 238 10.65 7.08 -24.83
CA ALA A 238 9.65 7.73 -25.70
C ALA A 238 10.20 8.11 -27.10
N GLN A 239 11.49 7.91 -27.35
CA GLN A 239 12.13 8.18 -28.64
C GLN A 239 11.64 7.21 -29.72
N ASP A 240 11.48 7.71 -30.96
CA ASP A 240 10.94 6.94 -32.11
C ASP A 240 11.63 5.59 -32.35
N ARG A 241 12.93 5.46 -32.05
CA ARG A 241 13.69 4.21 -32.21
C ARG A 241 13.15 3.04 -31.36
N TYR A 242 12.35 3.32 -30.34
CA TYR A 242 11.71 2.34 -29.47
C TYR A 242 10.23 2.14 -29.78
N ALA A 243 9.64 2.90 -30.70
CA ALA A 243 8.21 2.84 -30.99
C ALA A 243 7.76 1.40 -31.31
N GLY A 244 6.66 0.97 -30.68
CA GLY A 244 6.07 -0.35 -30.86
C GLY A 244 6.79 -1.52 -30.17
N ARG A 245 7.98 -1.30 -29.59
CA ARG A 245 8.73 -2.35 -28.90
C ARG A 245 8.07 -2.79 -27.60
N LEU A 246 8.11 -4.08 -27.32
CA LEU A 246 7.62 -4.67 -26.07
C LEU A 246 8.68 -4.55 -24.96
N LEU A 247 8.31 -3.89 -23.85
CA LEU A 247 9.17 -3.70 -22.69
C LEU A 247 8.77 -4.62 -21.54
N ALA A 248 9.67 -5.49 -21.08
CA ALA A 248 9.54 -6.13 -19.77
C ALA A 248 10.13 -5.23 -18.68
N VAL A 249 9.37 -4.96 -17.61
CA VAL A 249 9.80 -4.05 -16.54
C VAL A 249 9.25 -4.44 -15.17
N ASP A 250 10.05 -4.29 -14.11
CA ASP A 250 9.62 -4.47 -12.72
C ASP A 250 8.84 -3.25 -12.20
N ALA A 251 9.29 -2.04 -12.54
CA ALA A 251 8.67 -0.76 -12.19
C ALA A 251 7.59 -0.34 -13.20
N ALA A 252 6.56 -1.18 -13.36
CA ALA A 252 5.46 -1.07 -14.33
C ALA A 252 4.43 0.06 -14.05
N GLY A 253 4.91 1.25 -13.67
CA GLY A 253 4.11 2.46 -13.45
C GLY A 253 4.55 3.62 -14.32
N LYS A 254 5.50 4.43 -13.82
CA LYS A 254 5.95 5.65 -14.51
C LYS A 254 6.71 5.36 -15.81
N ILE A 255 7.51 4.30 -15.89
CA ILE A 255 8.27 3.98 -17.11
C ILE A 255 7.29 3.76 -18.29
N PRO A 256 6.31 2.83 -18.21
CA PRO A 256 5.27 2.68 -19.25
C PRO A 256 4.51 3.97 -19.55
N PHE A 257 4.09 4.71 -18.51
CA PHE A 257 3.28 5.91 -18.68
C PHE A 257 3.98 6.98 -19.52
N TYR A 258 5.28 7.22 -19.29
CA TYR A 258 6.04 8.22 -20.03
C TYR A 258 6.61 7.70 -21.35
N SER A 259 6.86 6.39 -21.50
CA SER A 259 7.38 5.82 -22.74
C SER A 259 6.30 5.55 -23.78
N GLY A 260 5.06 5.26 -23.35
CA GLY A 260 3.97 4.83 -24.23
C GLY A 260 4.15 3.42 -24.80
N LEU A 261 5.13 2.65 -24.32
CA LEU A 261 5.41 1.31 -24.84
C LEU A 261 4.45 0.26 -24.29
N PRO A 262 4.10 -0.78 -25.07
CA PRO A 262 3.46 -1.98 -24.54
C PRO A 262 4.40 -2.68 -23.56
N VAL A 263 3.85 -3.21 -22.47
CA VAL A 263 4.64 -3.69 -21.33
C VAL A 263 4.24 -5.08 -20.84
N VAL A 264 5.25 -5.88 -20.50
CA VAL A 264 5.13 -7.06 -19.63
C VAL A 264 5.55 -6.65 -18.22
N ASP A 265 4.61 -6.68 -17.28
CA ASP A 265 4.87 -6.40 -15.87
C ASP A 265 5.50 -7.63 -15.20
N MET A 266 6.75 -7.50 -14.75
CA MET A 266 7.53 -8.61 -14.20
C MET A 266 7.13 -9.01 -12.78
N LEU A 267 6.27 -8.23 -12.11
CA LEU A 267 5.86 -8.45 -10.70
C LEU A 267 4.36 -8.76 -10.53
N GLY A 268 3.63 -8.85 -11.64
CA GLY A 268 2.25 -9.35 -11.63
C GLY A 268 1.21 -8.37 -11.08
N LEU A 269 1.46 -7.06 -11.02
CA LEU A 269 0.41 -6.09 -10.73
C LEU A 269 -0.60 -6.00 -11.88
N ASN A 270 -0.11 -6.14 -13.11
CA ASN A 270 -0.88 -6.12 -14.36
C ASN A 270 -0.79 -7.44 -15.15
N ASP A 271 0.01 -8.41 -14.70
CA ASP A 271 0.15 -9.72 -15.34
C ASP A 271 -0.52 -10.82 -14.49
N ALA A 272 -1.54 -11.47 -15.06
CA ALA A 272 -2.36 -12.45 -14.35
C ALA A 272 -1.62 -13.78 -14.09
N HIS A 273 -0.70 -14.18 -14.97
CA HIS A 273 0.09 -15.39 -14.73
C HIS A 273 0.95 -15.21 -13.48
N ILE A 274 1.70 -14.10 -13.41
CA ILE A 274 2.62 -13.83 -12.30
C ILE A 274 1.86 -13.55 -10.99
N ALA A 275 0.75 -12.79 -11.03
CA ALA A 275 -0.05 -12.50 -9.83
C ALA A 275 -0.53 -13.77 -9.11
N HIS A 276 -0.81 -14.83 -9.86
CA HIS A 276 -1.42 -16.07 -9.36
C HIS A 276 -0.42 -17.17 -9.02
N LEU A 277 0.89 -16.93 -9.19
CA LEU A 277 1.92 -17.85 -8.74
C LEU A 277 1.87 -18.03 -7.20
N PRO A 278 2.29 -19.20 -6.67
CA PRO A 278 2.52 -19.34 -5.25
C PRO A 278 3.68 -18.44 -4.79
N ALA A 279 3.61 -17.92 -3.57
CA ALA A 279 4.71 -17.15 -2.97
C ALA A 279 5.31 -17.93 -1.79
N GLY A 280 6.62 -18.15 -1.82
CA GLY A 280 7.35 -18.91 -0.79
C GLY A 280 7.75 -18.07 0.44
N TYR A 281 7.75 -16.75 0.31
CA TYR A 281 8.15 -15.79 1.35
C TYR A 281 7.30 -14.52 1.24
N PHE A 282 7.41 -13.62 2.22
CA PHE A 282 6.75 -12.31 2.18
C PHE A 282 7.73 -11.18 1.85
N GLU A 283 7.49 -10.54 0.71
CA GLU A 283 8.01 -9.22 0.37
C GLU A 283 6.91 -8.57 -0.48
N ALA A 284 6.25 -7.54 0.05
CA ALA A 284 5.02 -7.01 -0.54
C ALA A 284 5.24 -6.61 -2.02
N GLY A 285 4.61 -7.37 -2.93
CA GLY A 285 4.69 -7.15 -4.38
C GLY A 285 6.02 -7.52 -5.05
N HIS A 286 6.92 -8.23 -4.36
CA HIS A 286 8.24 -8.63 -4.89
C HIS A 286 8.59 -10.10 -4.60
N ASN A 287 7.58 -10.91 -4.27
CA ASN A 287 7.73 -12.32 -3.89
C ASN A 287 7.19 -13.30 -4.95
N LYS A 288 6.77 -12.79 -6.11
CA LYS A 288 6.32 -13.57 -7.27
C LYS A 288 6.94 -12.99 -8.53
N TYR A 289 7.56 -13.86 -9.31
CA TYR A 289 8.17 -13.53 -10.59
C TYR A 289 8.40 -14.83 -11.37
N ASP A 290 8.42 -14.73 -12.69
CA ASP A 290 8.68 -15.86 -13.59
C ASP A 290 9.51 -15.39 -14.79
N PRO A 291 10.86 -15.46 -14.71
CA PRO A 291 11.73 -14.98 -15.76
C PRO A 291 11.59 -15.79 -17.06
N ASP A 292 11.23 -17.07 -16.98
CA ASP A 292 11.05 -17.92 -18.15
C ASP A 292 9.79 -17.51 -18.92
N TYR A 293 8.68 -17.30 -18.20
CA TYR A 293 7.48 -16.72 -18.78
C TYR A 293 7.76 -15.34 -19.40
N VAL A 294 8.44 -14.44 -18.68
CA VAL A 294 8.76 -13.10 -19.18
C VAL A 294 9.55 -13.17 -20.50
N LEU A 295 10.58 -14.03 -20.59
CA LEU A 295 11.35 -14.21 -21.82
C LEU A 295 10.52 -14.87 -22.94
N ALA A 296 9.63 -15.80 -22.59
CA ALA A 296 8.70 -16.44 -23.53
C ALA A 296 7.69 -15.45 -24.15
N ARG A 297 7.40 -14.33 -23.48
CA ARG A 297 6.62 -13.20 -24.04
C ARG A 297 7.37 -12.44 -25.15
N GLN A 298 8.62 -12.81 -25.44
CA GLN A 298 9.46 -12.22 -26.48
C GLN A 298 9.62 -10.69 -26.38
N PRO A 299 9.98 -10.12 -25.21
CA PRO A 299 10.21 -8.68 -25.10
C PRO A 299 11.40 -8.24 -25.98
N ASP A 300 11.33 -7.02 -26.50
CA ASP A 300 12.43 -6.38 -27.22
C ASP A 300 13.39 -5.68 -26.26
N LEU A 301 12.87 -5.25 -25.11
CA LEU A 301 13.57 -4.49 -24.09
C LEU A 301 13.32 -5.11 -22.72
N ILE A 302 14.33 -5.11 -21.85
CA ILE A 302 14.19 -5.46 -20.43
C ILE A 302 14.73 -4.29 -19.61
N ALA A 303 13.96 -3.81 -18.65
CA ALA A 303 14.40 -2.82 -17.69
C ALA A 303 14.19 -3.30 -16.25
N ASP A 304 15.27 -3.45 -15.49
CA ASP A 304 15.23 -3.98 -14.13
C ASP A 304 16.47 -3.53 -13.34
N TRP A 305 16.44 -3.73 -12.02
CA TRP A 305 17.58 -3.53 -11.14
C TRP A 305 18.73 -4.45 -11.51
N ILE A 306 19.95 -3.91 -11.49
CA ILE A 306 21.19 -4.64 -11.79
C ILE A 306 22.18 -4.55 -10.62
N ASP A 307 22.92 -5.62 -10.39
CA ASP A 307 23.97 -5.69 -9.38
C ASP A 307 25.40 -5.71 -9.98
N PRO A 308 26.47 -5.60 -9.15
CA PRO A 308 27.85 -5.61 -9.65
C PRO A 308 28.33 -6.90 -10.34
N ARG A 309 27.56 -7.99 -10.29
CA ARG A 309 27.79 -9.23 -11.06
C ARG A 309 27.15 -9.15 -12.44
N LEU A 310 26.41 -8.07 -12.71
CA LEU A 310 25.59 -7.83 -13.90
C LEU A 310 24.34 -8.72 -13.97
N ASP A 311 23.95 -9.34 -12.85
CA ASP A 311 22.68 -10.03 -12.76
C ASP A 311 21.54 -9.00 -12.59
N LEU A 312 20.41 -9.25 -13.26
CA LEU A 312 19.16 -8.55 -12.98
C LEU A 312 18.42 -9.21 -11.81
N ARG A 313 17.43 -8.52 -11.24
CA ARG A 313 16.59 -9.11 -10.19
C ARG A 313 15.64 -10.16 -10.79
N PHE A 314 14.87 -10.78 -9.90
CA PHE A 314 13.74 -11.63 -10.27
C PHE A 314 14.11 -12.82 -11.17
N GLY A 315 15.30 -13.38 -10.93
CA GLY A 315 15.77 -14.60 -11.60
C GLY A 315 16.31 -14.40 -13.03
N LEU A 316 16.50 -13.16 -13.47
CA LEU A 316 17.14 -12.84 -14.74
C LEU A 316 18.66 -12.67 -14.57
N THR A 317 19.38 -13.78 -14.40
CA THR A 317 20.85 -13.77 -14.36
C THR A 317 21.44 -13.32 -15.68
N ARG A 318 22.70 -12.87 -15.65
CA ARG A 318 23.47 -12.50 -16.84
C ARG A 318 23.43 -13.58 -17.90
N GLU A 319 23.77 -14.80 -17.50
CA GLU A 319 23.76 -15.96 -18.38
C GLU A 319 22.39 -16.14 -19.05
N LYS A 320 21.31 -15.99 -18.28
CA LYS A 320 19.94 -16.21 -18.77
C LYS A 320 19.50 -15.17 -19.79
N TYR A 321 19.69 -13.87 -19.51
CA TYR A 321 19.29 -12.84 -20.48
C TYR A 321 20.24 -12.81 -21.69
N GLU A 322 21.53 -13.11 -21.54
CA GLU A 322 22.46 -13.19 -22.67
C GLU A 322 22.12 -14.37 -23.59
N ALA A 323 21.76 -15.53 -23.02
CA ALA A 323 21.23 -16.66 -23.78
C ALA A 323 19.92 -16.32 -24.51
N GLY A 324 19.11 -15.41 -23.94
CA GLY A 324 17.94 -14.82 -24.59
C GLY A 324 18.26 -13.75 -25.65
N GLY A 325 19.54 -13.51 -25.95
CA GLY A 325 20.00 -12.56 -26.97
C GLY A 325 20.02 -11.10 -26.52
N PHE A 326 19.88 -10.81 -25.22
CA PHE A 326 19.89 -9.45 -24.70
C PHE A 326 21.30 -8.93 -24.47
N ARG A 327 21.50 -7.63 -24.74
CA ARG A 327 22.72 -6.89 -24.40
C ARG A 327 22.35 -5.72 -23.50
N LEU A 328 23.20 -5.46 -22.51
CA LEU A 328 23.14 -4.24 -21.71
C LEU A 328 23.51 -3.03 -22.56
N ASP A 329 22.56 -2.10 -22.71
CA ASP A 329 22.79 -0.89 -23.49
C ASP A 329 22.95 0.35 -22.60
N PHE A 330 22.11 0.49 -21.58
CA PHE A 330 22.13 1.67 -20.70
C PHE A 330 22.07 1.29 -19.22
N LEU A 331 22.67 2.15 -18.40
CA LEU A 331 22.43 2.19 -16.95
C LEU A 331 21.77 3.50 -16.55
N VAL A 332 20.88 3.43 -15.57
CA VAL A 332 20.10 4.53 -15.04
C VAL A 332 20.51 4.82 -13.60
N PHE A 333 20.72 6.10 -13.28
CA PHE A 333 21.09 6.52 -11.94
C PHE A 333 19.91 6.37 -10.97
N THR A 334 20.12 5.76 -9.80
CA THR A 334 19.04 5.39 -8.88
C THR A 334 19.06 6.07 -7.52
N ARG A 335 19.91 7.08 -7.30
CA ARG A 335 19.86 7.87 -6.05
C ARG A 335 18.86 9.04 -6.15
N LYS A 336 18.66 9.78 -5.07
CA LYS A 336 17.66 10.87 -5.02
C LYS A 336 18.18 12.16 -5.66
N GLU A 337 19.49 12.35 -5.66
CA GLU A 337 20.16 13.51 -6.24
C GLU A 337 20.08 13.47 -7.76
N ARG A 338 19.91 14.63 -8.40
CA ARG A 338 19.97 14.71 -9.87
C ARG A 338 21.41 14.49 -10.32
N PRO A 339 21.68 13.48 -11.17
CA PRO A 339 23.00 13.31 -11.78
C PRO A 339 23.15 14.28 -12.97
N PRO A 340 24.38 14.52 -13.46
CA PRO A 340 24.59 15.17 -14.75
C PRO A 340 23.89 14.43 -15.89
N ASP A 341 24.05 13.10 -15.93
CA ASP A 341 23.41 12.21 -16.90
C ASP A 341 22.61 11.14 -16.17
N ALA A 342 21.29 11.12 -16.40
CA ALA A 342 20.41 10.17 -15.75
C ALA A 342 20.48 8.75 -16.35
N VAL A 343 20.76 8.66 -17.65
CA VAL A 343 20.79 7.43 -18.44
C VAL A 343 22.09 7.43 -19.24
N VAL A 344 22.98 6.48 -18.96
CA VAL A 344 24.33 6.41 -19.54
C VAL A 344 24.42 5.20 -20.46
N ASP A 345 24.87 5.43 -21.70
CA ASP A 345 25.19 4.37 -22.66
C ASP A 345 26.47 3.66 -22.22
N VAL A 346 26.38 2.34 -22.08
CA VAL A 346 27.49 1.49 -21.65
C VAL A 346 27.95 0.49 -22.72
N THR A 347 27.42 0.58 -23.94
CA THR A 347 27.71 -0.37 -25.03
C THR A 347 29.17 -0.41 -25.46
N ARG A 348 29.92 0.67 -25.20
CA ARG A 348 31.35 0.82 -25.53
C ARG A 348 32.29 0.69 -24.32
N LEU A 349 31.74 0.44 -23.13
CA LEU A 349 32.53 0.34 -21.91
C LEU A 349 32.96 -1.11 -21.65
N ASP A 350 34.12 -1.27 -21.01
CA ASP A 350 34.55 -2.55 -20.50
C ASP A 350 33.80 -2.91 -19.20
N GLN A 351 33.76 -4.20 -18.88
CA GLN A 351 33.03 -4.70 -17.71
C GLN A 351 33.46 -4.04 -16.39
N PRO A 352 34.76 -3.83 -16.09
CA PRO A 352 35.19 -3.10 -14.89
C PRO A 352 34.59 -1.69 -14.77
N SER A 353 34.52 -0.93 -15.86
CA SER A 353 33.92 0.41 -15.86
C SER A 353 32.41 0.37 -15.60
N ILE A 354 31.70 -0.61 -16.18
CA ILE A 354 30.26 -0.81 -15.93
C ILE A 354 30.04 -1.10 -14.44
N VAL A 355 30.83 -2.01 -13.86
CA VAL A 355 30.74 -2.36 -12.43
C VAL A 355 31.03 -1.14 -11.53
N LEU A 356 31.97 -0.27 -11.92
CA LEU A 356 32.24 0.97 -11.21
C LEU A 356 31.03 1.93 -11.24
N LEU A 357 30.35 2.06 -12.38
CA LEU A 357 29.12 2.87 -12.48
C LEU A 357 28.00 2.34 -11.59
N ILE A 358 27.79 1.02 -11.56
CA ILE A 358 26.79 0.38 -10.69
C ILE A 358 27.07 0.71 -9.22
N ARG A 359 28.34 0.59 -8.78
CA ARG A 359 28.76 0.94 -7.42
C ARG A 359 28.56 2.44 -7.11
N ARG A 360 28.69 3.31 -8.12
CA ARG A 360 28.45 4.76 -8.00
C ARG A 360 26.97 5.15 -7.96
N GLY A 361 26.05 4.22 -8.23
CA GLY A 361 24.60 4.45 -8.10
C GLY A 361 23.80 4.25 -9.39
N TYR A 362 24.42 3.82 -10.48
CA TYR A 362 23.71 3.45 -11.71
C TYR A 362 23.22 1.99 -11.64
N ARG A 363 22.21 1.74 -10.79
CA ARG A 363 21.78 0.39 -10.37
C ARG A 363 20.53 -0.12 -11.07
N TYR A 364 20.13 0.50 -12.17
CA TYR A 364 18.99 0.04 -12.96
C TYR A 364 19.40 -0.01 -14.42
N ALA A 365 19.09 -1.09 -15.10
CA ALA A 365 19.58 -1.39 -16.42
C ALA A 365 18.47 -1.29 -17.47
N LEU A 366 18.85 -0.95 -18.69
CA LEU A 366 18.03 -1.15 -19.89
C LEU A 366 18.82 -2.02 -20.85
N LEU A 367 18.25 -3.17 -21.17
CA LEU A 367 18.78 -4.13 -22.12
C LEU A 367 17.92 -4.12 -23.38
N SER A 368 18.54 -4.35 -24.53
CA SER A 368 17.83 -4.62 -25.78
C SER A 368 18.18 -5.99 -26.32
N ARG A 369 17.19 -6.64 -26.94
CA ARG A 369 17.42 -7.86 -27.71
C ARG A 369 18.22 -7.51 -28.97
N ARG A 370 19.28 -8.27 -29.23
CA ARG A 370 19.97 -8.21 -30.52
C ARG A 370 18.99 -8.68 -31.58
N VAL A 371 18.52 -7.75 -32.40
CA VAL A 371 17.87 -8.11 -33.66
C VAL A 371 18.99 -8.60 -34.55
N ASP A 372 18.99 -9.90 -34.88
CA ASP A 372 19.88 -10.46 -35.91
C ASP A 372 19.59 -9.73 -37.23
N GLY A 373 20.30 -8.63 -37.51
CA GLY A 373 19.96 -7.79 -38.66
C GLY A 373 20.73 -6.49 -38.87
N VAL A 374 21.56 -6.01 -37.93
CA VAL A 374 22.48 -4.89 -38.22
C VAL A 374 23.89 -5.30 -37.81
N ARG A 375 24.63 -5.80 -38.80
CA ARG A 375 26.10 -5.84 -38.80
C ARG A 375 26.65 -4.44 -38.97
#